data_AF-A0A242ARG1-F1
#
_entry.id   AF-A0A242ARG1-F1
#
_cell.length_a   1.000
_cell.length_b   1.000
_cell.length_c   1.000
_cell.angle_alpha   90.00
_cell.angle_beta   90.00
_cell.angle_gamma   90.00
#
_symmetry.space_group_name_H-M   'P 1'
#
loop_
_entity.id
_entity.type
_entity.pdbx_description
1 polymer ?
#
loop_
_entity_poly.entity_id
_entity_poly.type
_entity_poly.pdbx_seq_one_letter_code
_entity_poly.pdbx_strand_id
1 'polypeptide(L)' 'MYQRIRDLREDHDFTQKFVANLLSFSHANYAKIERGEVVLTADVLVQCSAF' A
#
# COMPACT_ATOMS: atom_id res chain seq x y z
N MET A 1 11.74 7.22 -2.31
CA MET A 1 10.27 7.40 -2.30
C MET A 1 9.68 6.01 -2.07
N TYR A 2 8.49 5.85 -1.48
CA TYR A 2 8.00 4.51 -1.05
C TYR A 2 7.48 3.68 -2.25
N GLN A 3 8.40 3.30 -3.13
CA GLN A 3 8.14 2.55 -4.37
C GLN A 3 7.47 1.18 -4.11
N ARG A 4 7.75 0.52 -2.98
CA ARG A 4 7.38 -0.89 -2.74
C ARG A 4 5.88 -1.25 -2.84
N ILE A 5 4.98 -0.41 -2.34
CA ILE A 5 3.53 -0.73 -2.31
C ILE A 5 2.86 -0.48 -3.66
N ARG A 6 3.29 0.54 -4.39
CA ARG A 6 2.82 0.75 -5.76
C ARG A 6 3.33 -0.37 -6.66
N ASP A 7 4.61 -0.71 -6.54
CA ASP A 7 5.22 -1.79 -7.32
C ASP A 7 4.52 -3.12 -7.02
N LEU A 8 4.32 -3.48 -5.74
CA LEU A 8 3.58 -4.69 -5.36
C LEU A 8 2.14 -4.72 -5.91
N ARG A 9 1.49 -3.55 -6.00
CA ARG A 9 0.16 -3.44 -6.59
C ARG A 9 0.21 -3.65 -8.10
N GLU A 10 1.18 -3.05 -8.80
CA GLU A 10 1.33 -3.14 -10.25
C GLU A 10 1.84 -4.51 -10.71
N ASP A 11 2.74 -5.13 -9.96
CA ASP A 11 3.27 -6.47 -10.21
C ASP A 11 2.19 -7.57 -10.15
N HIS A 12 1.14 -7.35 -9.35
CA HIS A 12 0.03 -8.29 -9.15
C HIS A 12 -1.30 -7.82 -9.78
N ASP A 13 -1.28 -6.76 -10.59
CA ASP A 13 -2.48 -6.16 -11.21
C ASP A 13 -3.61 -5.84 -10.20
N PHE A 14 -3.24 -5.49 -8.97
CA PHE A 14 -4.21 -5.18 -7.93
C PHE A 14 -4.78 -3.76 -8.08
N THR A 15 -6.03 -3.60 -7.66
CA THR A 15 -6.65 -2.27 -7.55
C THR A 15 -6.26 -1.62 -6.23
N GLN A 16 -6.24 -0.28 -6.18
CA GLN A 16 -6.02 0.46 -4.92
C GLN A 16 -7.03 0.05 -3.84
N LYS A 17 -8.28 -0.24 -4.21
CA LYS A 17 -9.33 -0.70 -3.28
C LYS A 17 -9.02 -2.08 -2.71
N PHE A 18 -8.49 -2.98 -3.53
CA PHE A 18 -8.11 -4.31 -3.09
C PHE A 18 -6.98 -4.27 -2.06
N VAL A 19 -5.88 -3.56 -2.38
CA VAL A 19 -4.74 -3.44 -1.47
C VAL A 19 -5.11 -2.67 -0.19
N ALA A 20 -5.96 -1.64 -0.29
CA ALA A 20 -6.47 -0.94 0.88
C ALA A 20 -7.23 -1.90 1.80
N ASN A 21 -8.13 -2.72 1.27
CA ASN A 21 -8.86 -3.71 2.07
C ASN A 21 -7.91 -4.75 2.69
N LEU A 22 -6.91 -5.22 1.94
CA LEU A 22 -5.91 -6.19 2.40
C LEU A 22 -5.12 -5.65 3.60
N LEU A 23 -4.73 -4.38 3.55
CA LEU A 23 -4.00 -3.69 4.61
C LEU A 23 -4.92 -3.05 5.67
N SER A 24 -6.23 -3.33 5.62
CA SER A 24 -7.24 -2.73 6.51
C SER A 24 -7.24 -1.19 6.52
N PHE A 25 -6.89 -0.58 5.39
CA PHE A 25 -6.95 0.86 5.15
C PHE A 25 -8.19 1.27 4.36
N SER A 26 -8.58 2.53 4.52
CA SER A 26 -9.51 3.14 3.58
C SER A 26 -8.80 3.39 2.24
N HIS A 27 -9.57 3.32 1.15
CA HIS A 27 -9.08 3.63 -0.20
C HIS A 27 -8.37 4.98 -0.27
N ALA A 28 -8.94 6.00 0.39
CA ALA A 28 -8.35 7.34 0.44
C ALA A 28 -7.01 7.36 1.19
N ASN A 29 -6.88 6.62 2.30
CA ASN A 29 -5.63 6.55 3.05
C ASN A 29 -4.53 5.87 2.23
N TYR A 30 -4.86 4.74 1.59
CA TYR A 30 -3.93 4.05 0.69
C TYR A 30 -3.45 4.97 -0.44
N ALA A 31 -4.35 5.73 -1.07
CA ALA A 31 -3.98 6.67 -2.14
C ALA A 31 -3.05 7.79 -1.64
N LYS A 32 -3.24 8.29 -0.40
CA LYS A 32 -2.33 9.27 0.22
C LYS A 32 -0.93 8.70 0.44
N ILE A 33 -0.86 7.44 0.85
CA ILE A 33 0.40 6.72 1.04
C ILE A 33 1.12 6.56 -0.31
N GLU A 34 0.42 6.15 -1.37
CA GLU A 34 1.01 6.04 -2.72
C GLU A 34 1.52 7.40 -3.25
N ARG A 35 0.90 8.52 -2.85
CA ARG A 35 1.36 9.88 -3.19
C ARG A 35 2.49 10.39 -2.29
N GLY A 36 2.83 9.67 -1.21
CA GLY A 36 3.83 10.09 -0.23
C GLY A 36 3.36 11.17 0.74
N GLU A 37 2.04 11.45 0.79
CA GLU A 37 1.45 12.41 1.74
C GLU A 37 1.36 11.83 3.16
N VAL A 38 1.34 10.50 3.27
CA VAL A 38 1.31 9.76 4.53
C VAL A 38 2.49 8.81 4.56
N VAL A 39 3.25 8.85 5.67
CA VAL A 39 4.38 7.95 5.88
C VAL A 39 3.86 6.56 6.22
N LEU A 40 4.46 5.54 5.59
CA LEU A 40 4.22 4.15 5.93
C LEU A 40 4.73 3.86 7.34
N THR A 41 3.87 3.33 8.19
CA THR A 41 4.26 2.74 9.48
C THR A 41 5.00 1.40 9.26
N ALA A 42 5.84 1.04 10.23
CA ALA A 42 6.62 -0.20 10.18
C ALA A 42 5.73 -1.45 10.04
N ASP A 43 4.55 -1.46 10.64
CA ASP A 43 3.58 -2.55 10.56
C ASP A 43 3.18 -2.90 9.13
N VAL A 44 2.99 -1.88 8.28
CA VAL A 44 2.62 -2.06 6.87
C VAL A 44 3.77 -2.66 6.08
N LEU A 45 5.01 -2.26 6.40
CA LEU A 45 6.20 -2.83 5.76
C LEU A 45 6.36 -4.32 6.10
N VAL A 46 6.05 -4.72 7.34
CA VAL A 46 6.06 -6.14 7.75
C VAL A 46 4.98 -6.91 6.99
N GLN A 47 3.76 -6.37 6.89
CA GLN A 47 2.68 -7.00 6.11
C GLN A 47 3.05 -7.16 4.63
N CYS A 48 3.63 -6.13 4.01
CA CYS A 48 4.08 -6.22 2.62
C CYS A 48 5.26 -7.19 2.43
N SER A 49 6.09 -7.43 3.45
CA SER A 49 7.21 -8.37 3.36
C SER A 49 6.78 -9.85 3.39
N ALA A 50 5.52 -10.12 3.75
CA ALA A 50 4.96 -11.46 3.81
C ALA A 50 4.31 -11.92 2.48
N PHE A 51 4.26 -11.05 1.48
CA PHE A 51 3.82 -11.34 0.11
C PHE A 51 5.04 -11.52 -0.79
#